data_AF-A0A2E3ME58-F1
#
_entry.id   AF-A0A2E3ME58-F1
#
_cell.length_a   1.000
_cell.length_b   1.000
_cell.length_c   1.000
_cell.angle_alpha   90.00
_cell.angle_beta   90.00
_cell.angle_gamma   90.00
#
_symmetry.space_group_name_H-M   'P 1'
#
loop_
_entity.id
_entity.type
_entity.pdbx_description
1 polymer ?
#
loop_
_entity_poly.entity_id
_entity_poly.type
_entity_poly.pdbx_seq_one_letter_code
_entity_poly.pdbx_strand_id
1 'polypeptide(L)'
;MMEVMDPIEGPRMLLARMPIQDCNSIFSEEIPRATAKRLADHNSGRLLLEKCLGHWGIPLDLIEVLRTEHRAPYLSWINGVWRNEPLPGISIGHCENWAVCALIEPGYWIGIDAEQKDREIQTNAFDMMAKGEELNFLIENSKMAIETWTAKEAVQKAEKLGMHLNPRDINLTEYNVESFIHDGLMVSVSWRKAGTNPKTAEDDLLDATAEAMKQNPDFSVGCKTVRNNL
;
A
#
# COMPACT_ATOMS: atom_id res chain seq x y z
N MET A 1 -8.56 19.27 0.27
CA MET A 1 -7.59 19.24 -0.85
C MET A 1 -6.56 18.17 -0.53
N MET A 2 -5.84 17.60 -1.50
CA MET A 2 -4.72 16.68 -1.19
C MET A 2 -3.58 17.48 -0.57
N GLU A 3 -3.03 17.00 0.53
CA GLU A 3 -1.91 17.61 1.22
C GLU A 3 -0.76 16.61 1.27
N VAL A 4 0.41 17.05 0.83
CA VAL A 4 1.64 16.25 0.90
C VAL A 4 2.23 16.43 2.31
N MET A 5 2.52 15.31 2.96
CA MET A 5 3.14 15.28 4.30
C MET A 5 4.66 15.33 4.16
N ASP A 6 5.34 15.59 5.28
CA ASP A 6 6.79 15.78 5.31
C ASP A 6 7.53 14.55 4.74
N PRO A 7 8.63 14.78 4.01
CA PRO A 7 9.47 13.70 3.53
C PRO A 7 10.13 13.00 4.73
N ILE A 8 10.08 11.68 4.72
CA ILE A 8 10.82 10.82 5.65
C ILE A 8 12.17 10.42 5.05
N GLU A 9 13.11 10.01 5.90
CA GLU A 9 14.41 9.54 5.41
C GLU A 9 14.25 8.18 4.69
N GLY A 10 15.13 7.91 3.72
CA GLY A 10 15.17 6.63 3.01
C GLY A 10 14.80 6.71 1.53
N PRO A 11 14.19 5.64 0.95
CA PRO A 11 13.79 5.59 -0.45
C PRO A 11 12.88 6.75 -0.83
N ARG A 12 12.82 7.09 -2.13
CA ARG A 12 11.91 8.15 -2.60
C ARG A 12 10.46 7.75 -2.29
N MET A 13 9.76 8.62 -1.57
CA MET A 13 8.36 8.42 -1.16
C MET A 13 7.50 9.65 -1.43
N LEU A 14 6.19 9.42 -1.51
CA LEU A 14 5.16 10.46 -1.48
C LEU A 14 4.16 10.04 -0.42
N LEU A 15 4.07 10.84 0.65
CA LEU A 15 3.09 10.67 1.70
C LEU A 15 2.06 11.77 1.56
N ALA A 16 0.78 11.41 1.57
CA ALA A 16 -0.28 12.40 1.44
C ALA A 16 -1.49 12.04 2.28
N ARG A 17 -2.28 13.07 2.59
CA ARG A 17 -3.59 12.94 3.22
C ARG A 17 -4.63 13.79 2.50
N MET A 18 -5.90 13.47 2.73
CA MET A 18 -7.03 14.27 2.26
C MET A 18 -8.23 14.06 3.18
N PRO A 19 -9.09 15.07 3.40
CA PRO A 19 -10.34 14.87 4.11
C PRO A 19 -11.22 13.82 3.42
N ILE A 20 -11.89 12.99 4.20
CA ILE A 20 -12.90 12.06 3.72
C ILE A 20 -14.11 12.86 3.24
N GLN A 21 -14.58 12.50 2.05
CA GLN A 21 -15.68 13.18 1.37
C GLN A 21 -16.47 12.17 0.54
N ASP A 22 -17.71 12.53 0.20
CA ASP A 22 -18.48 11.77 -0.76
C ASP A 22 -17.89 11.99 -2.17
N CYS A 23 -17.31 10.94 -2.74
CA CYS A 23 -16.59 11.00 -4.00
C CYS A 23 -16.53 9.64 -4.68
N ASN A 24 -16.07 9.65 -5.93
CA ASN A 24 -15.72 8.47 -6.71
C ASN A 24 -14.31 8.64 -7.28
N SER A 25 -13.66 7.51 -7.55
CA SER A 25 -12.36 7.42 -8.21
C SER A 25 -12.44 6.45 -9.36
N ILE A 26 -11.54 6.59 -10.34
CA ILE A 26 -11.36 5.56 -11.38
C ILE A 26 -10.96 4.19 -10.79
N PHE A 27 -10.38 4.17 -9.59
CA PHE A 27 -9.99 2.96 -8.86
C PHE A 27 -11.05 2.51 -7.84
N SER A 28 -12.24 3.10 -7.85
CA SER A 28 -13.36 2.66 -7.02
C SER A 28 -13.85 1.28 -7.46
N GLU A 29 -14.11 0.42 -6.48
CA GLU A 29 -14.71 -0.89 -6.71
C GLU A 29 -16.21 -0.83 -6.40
N GLU A 30 -17.05 -1.46 -7.23
CA GLU A 30 -18.49 -1.60 -6.96
C GLU A 30 -18.76 -2.71 -5.91
N ILE A 31 -18.16 -2.60 -4.72
CA ILE A 31 -18.39 -3.53 -3.62
C ILE A 31 -19.25 -2.85 -2.56
N PRO A 32 -20.44 -3.41 -2.23
CA PRO A 32 -21.28 -2.86 -1.19
C PRO A 32 -20.54 -2.83 0.15
N ARG A 33 -20.58 -1.67 0.82
CA ARG A 33 -20.03 -1.48 2.17
C ARG A 33 -21.17 -1.44 3.18
N ALA A 34 -20.88 -1.88 4.40
CA ALA A 34 -21.88 -1.99 5.47
C ALA A 34 -22.49 -0.63 5.88
N THR A 35 -21.78 0.48 5.64
CA THR A 35 -22.25 1.83 5.99
C THR A 35 -21.81 2.84 4.93
N ALA A 36 -22.57 3.94 4.82
CA ALA A 36 -22.20 5.07 3.96
C ALA A 36 -20.84 5.67 4.36
N LYS A 37 -20.52 5.72 5.66
CA LYS A 37 -19.20 6.15 6.14
C LYS A 37 -18.09 5.27 5.57
N ARG A 38 -18.20 3.93 5.68
CA ARG A 38 -17.18 3.01 5.15
C ARG A 38 -17.02 3.10 3.63
N LEU A 39 -18.09 3.44 2.92
CA LEU A 39 -18.04 3.72 1.50
C LEU A 39 -17.25 5.01 1.21
N ALA A 40 -17.56 6.10 1.92
CA ALA A 40 -16.86 7.37 1.79
C ALA A 40 -15.37 7.24 2.16
N ASP A 41 -15.04 6.53 3.25
CA ASP A 41 -13.65 6.26 3.67
C ASP A 41 -12.89 5.52 2.54
N HIS A 42 -13.50 4.48 1.97
CA HIS A 42 -12.90 3.70 0.88
C HIS A 42 -12.70 4.54 -0.38
N ASN A 43 -13.74 5.25 -0.84
CA ASN A 43 -13.68 6.04 -2.06
C ASN A 43 -12.71 7.22 -1.92
N SER A 44 -12.65 7.85 -0.75
CA SER A 44 -11.69 8.92 -0.46
C SER A 44 -10.26 8.40 -0.51
N GLY A 45 -10.00 7.20 0.02
CA GLY A 45 -8.71 6.52 -0.10
C GLY A 45 -8.33 6.23 -1.57
N ARG A 46 -9.27 5.77 -2.39
CA ARG A 46 -9.05 5.54 -3.83
C ARG A 46 -8.78 6.84 -4.59
N LEU A 47 -9.56 7.89 -4.32
CA LEU A 47 -9.36 9.20 -4.93
C LEU A 47 -8.03 9.83 -4.51
N LEU A 48 -7.61 9.63 -3.26
CA LEU A 48 -6.29 10.09 -2.80
C LEU A 48 -5.17 9.34 -3.55
N LEU A 49 -5.28 8.02 -3.70
CA LEU A 49 -4.33 7.24 -4.49
C LEU A 49 -4.26 7.75 -5.94
N GLU A 50 -5.40 8.00 -6.58
CA GLU A 50 -5.49 8.56 -7.94
C GLU A 50 -4.70 9.88 -8.05
N LYS A 51 -4.91 10.80 -7.10
CA LYS A 51 -4.20 12.08 -7.07
C LYS A 51 -2.69 11.89 -6.84
N CYS A 52 -2.30 10.99 -5.94
CA CYS A 52 -0.90 10.68 -5.67
C CYS A 52 -0.20 10.10 -6.90
N LEU A 53 -0.86 9.19 -7.62
CA LEU A 53 -0.30 8.56 -8.83
C LEU A 53 -0.19 9.56 -9.98
N GLY A 54 -1.18 10.45 -10.14
CA GLY A 54 -1.10 11.58 -11.07
C GLY A 54 0.07 12.51 -10.73
N HIS A 55 0.27 12.82 -9.45
CA HIS A 55 1.42 13.61 -8.98
C HIS A 55 2.77 12.88 -9.20
N TRP A 56 2.77 11.55 -9.10
CA TRP A 56 3.95 10.72 -9.35
C TRP A 56 4.29 10.58 -10.86
N GLY A 57 3.35 10.92 -11.75
CA GLY A 57 3.51 10.84 -13.20
C GLY A 57 3.13 9.48 -13.80
N ILE A 58 2.32 8.67 -13.11
CA ILE A 58 1.83 7.40 -13.63
C ILE A 58 0.54 7.64 -14.45
N PRO A 59 0.44 7.12 -15.69
CA PRO A 59 -0.78 7.23 -16.48
C PRO A 59 -1.85 6.31 -15.93
N LEU A 60 -2.88 6.94 -15.40
CA LEU A 60 -3.92 6.32 -14.58
C LEU A 60 -4.85 5.39 -15.36
N ASP A 61 -4.99 5.61 -16.66
CA ASP A 61 -5.82 4.86 -17.60
C ASP A 61 -5.20 3.52 -18.05
N LEU A 62 -3.93 3.28 -17.69
CA LEU A 62 -3.17 2.10 -18.09
C LEU A 62 -2.89 1.13 -16.93
N ILE A 63 -3.30 1.49 -15.70
CA ILE A 63 -3.03 0.72 -14.49
C ILE A 63 -4.32 0.32 -13.79
N GLU A 64 -4.22 -0.74 -13.00
CA GLU A 64 -5.28 -1.19 -12.11
C GLU A 64 -4.73 -1.45 -10.71
N VAL A 65 -5.64 -1.48 -9.72
CA VAL A 65 -5.28 -1.80 -8.33
C VAL A 65 -5.77 -3.19 -7.99
N LEU A 66 -4.83 -4.12 -7.89
CA LEU A 66 -5.07 -5.50 -7.49
C LEU A 66 -4.81 -5.68 -5.99
N ARG A 67 -5.09 -6.90 -5.50
CA ARG A 67 -4.93 -7.26 -4.09
C ARG A 67 -4.22 -8.60 -3.94
N THR A 68 -3.36 -8.71 -2.94
CA THR A 68 -2.74 -9.99 -2.56
C THR A 68 -3.77 -10.92 -1.89
N GLU A 69 -3.35 -12.14 -1.56
CA GLU A 69 -4.18 -13.09 -0.79
C GLU A 69 -4.64 -12.52 0.56
N HIS A 70 -3.80 -11.73 1.22
CA HIS A 70 -4.11 -11.02 2.47
C HIS A 70 -4.75 -9.64 2.23
N ARG A 71 -5.21 -9.39 1.00
CA ARG A 71 -5.90 -8.19 0.54
C ARG A 71 -5.08 -6.90 0.56
N ALA A 72 -3.75 -6.97 0.63
CA ALA A 72 -2.91 -5.78 0.52
C ALA A 72 -2.95 -5.25 -0.92
N PRO A 73 -3.21 -3.94 -1.15
CA PRO A 73 -3.31 -3.39 -2.49
C PRO A 73 -1.93 -3.31 -3.17
N TYR A 74 -1.89 -3.52 -4.48
CA TYR A 74 -0.71 -3.26 -5.32
C TYR A 74 -1.14 -2.83 -6.72
N LEU A 75 -0.25 -2.16 -7.43
CA LEU A 75 -0.50 -1.70 -8.81
C LEU A 75 -0.08 -2.77 -9.82
N SER A 76 -0.85 -2.90 -10.88
CA SER A 76 -0.51 -3.67 -12.07
C SER A 76 -0.79 -2.84 -13.32
N TRP A 77 -0.05 -3.12 -14.40
CA TRP A 77 -0.48 -2.68 -15.73
C TRP A 77 -1.73 -3.48 -16.11
N ILE A 78 -2.68 -2.81 -16.77
CA ILE A 78 -3.86 -3.49 -17.30
C ILE A 78 -3.41 -4.47 -18.38
N ASN A 79 -3.93 -5.70 -18.33
CA ASN A 79 -3.61 -6.73 -19.32
C ASN A 79 -3.82 -6.24 -20.76
N GLY A 80 -2.83 -6.49 -21.62
CA GLY A 80 -2.84 -6.03 -23.01
C GLY A 80 -2.25 -4.63 -23.24
N VAL A 81 -1.82 -3.93 -22.19
CA VAL A 81 -0.95 -2.75 -22.31
C VAL A 81 0.49 -3.23 -22.48
N TRP A 82 1.16 -2.85 -23.57
CA TRP A 82 2.57 -3.18 -23.82
C TRP A 82 3.52 -2.31 -23.00
N ARG A 83 3.46 -2.41 -21.66
CA ARG A 83 4.35 -1.71 -20.72
C ARG A 83 4.79 -2.65 -19.60
N ASN A 84 6.05 -2.54 -19.22
CA ASN A 84 6.67 -3.33 -18.15
C ASN A 84 7.50 -2.47 -17.19
N GLU A 85 7.31 -1.15 -17.23
CA GLU A 85 8.00 -0.24 -16.31
C GLU A 85 7.60 -0.58 -14.86
N PRO A 86 8.58 -0.65 -13.93
CA PRO A 86 8.27 -0.93 -12.53
C PRO A 86 7.35 0.14 -11.92
N LEU A 87 6.26 -0.31 -11.28
CA LEU A 87 5.28 0.56 -10.62
C LEU A 87 5.68 0.83 -9.15
N PRO A 88 5.29 1.99 -8.58
CA PRO A 88 5.57 2.28 -7.18
C PRO A 88 4.81 1.34 -6.25
N GLY A 89 5.40 1.05 -5.08
CA GLY A 89 4.69 0.39 -3.99
C GLY A 89 3.65 1.34 -3.40
N ILE A 90 2.50 0.82 -2.98
CA ILE A 90 1.38 1.63 -2.47
C ILE A 90 0.90 1.15 -1.12
N SER A 91 0.44 2.09 -0.30
CA SER A 91 -0.33 1.83 0.91
C SER A 91 -1.41 2.88 1.07
N ILE A 92 -2.57 2.46 1.56
CA ILE A 92 -3.75 3.32 1.74
C ILE A 92 -4.34 3.00 3.11
N GLY A 93 -4.74 4.03 3.83
CA GLY A 93 -5.44 3.92 5.11
C GLY A 93 -6.46 5.04 5.27
N HIS A 94 -7.15 5.01 6.40
CA HIS A 94 -8.01 6.10 6.81
C HIS A 94 -7.98 6.22 8.33
N CYS A 95 -8.11 7.45 8.82
CA CYS A 95 -8.26 7.76 10.23
C CYS A 95 -9.40 8.76 10.38
N GLU A 96 -10.45 8.39 11.09
CA GLU A 96 -11.63 9.23 11.33
C GLU A 96 -12.21 9.90 10.07
N ASN A 97 -11.79 11.15 9.80
CA ASN A 97 -12.21 12.03 8.72
C ASN A 97 -11.09 12.29 7.70
N TRP A 98 -10.01 11.52 7.74
CA TRP A 98 -8.85 11.63 6.85
C TRP A 98 -8.59 10.30 6.12
N ALA A 99 -8.37 10.38 4.81
CA ALA A 99 -7.71 9.34 4.05
C ALA A 99 -6.20 9.61 4.05
N VAL A 100 -5.39 8.55 4.12
CA VAL A 100 -3.93 8.63 4.02
C VAL A 100 -3.43 7.68 2.93
N CYS A 101 -2.39 8.10 2.22
CA CYS A 101 -1.79 7.31 1.15
C CYS A 101 -0.28 7.50 1.14
N ALA A 102 0.43 6.41 0.85
CA ALA A 102 1.86 6.41 0.65
C ALA A 102 2.20 5.73 -0.67
N LEU A 103 3.08 6.36 -1.45
CA LEU A 103 3.79 5.76 -2.58
C LEU A 103 5.27 5.65 -2.23
N ILE A 104 5.92 4.58 -2.68
CA ILE A 104 7.37 4.39 -2.60
C ILE A 104 7.91 3.98 -3.96
N GLU A 105 9.15 4.37 -4.26
CA GLU A 105 9.81 3.98 -5.50
C GLU A 105 9.83 2.45 -5.72
N PRO A 106 9.88 2.01 -6.99
CA PRO A 106 9.85 0.59 -7.31
C PRO A 106 10.96 -0.22 -6.62
N GLY A 107 10.65 -1.49 -6.32
CA GLY A 107 11.56 -2.38 -5.58
C GLY A 107 11.39 -2.33 -4.05
N TYR A 108 10.43 -1.54 -3.56
CA TYR A 108 10.06 -1.48 -2.14
C TYR A 108 8.56 -1.73 -1.93
N TRP A 109 8.23 -2.26 -0.76
CA TRP A 109 6.88 -2.25 -0.21
C TRP A 109 6.81 -1.23 0.93
N ILE A 110 5.64 -0.61 1.08
CA ILE A 110 5.38 0.44 2.05
C ILE A 110 4.07 0.17 2.77
N GLY A 111 4.01 0.58 4.03
CA GLY A 111 2.83 0.60 4.85
C GLY A 111 2.67 1.97 5.50
N ILE A 112 1.49 2.55 5.42
CA ILE A 112 1.15 3.79 6.14
C ILE A 112 -0.02 3.54 7.08
N ASP A 113 0.11 4.05 8.28
CA ASP A 113 -1.00 4.14 9.23
C ASP A 113 -1.02 5.50 9.91
N ALA A 114 -2.22 5.91 10.34
CA ALA A 114 -2.40 7.18 11.00
C ALA A 114 -3.53 7.11 12.02
N GLU A 115 -3.35 7.80 13.15
CA GLU A 115 -4.36 7.97 14.19
C GLU A 115 -4.34 9.40 14.76
N GLN A 116 -5.41 9.85 15.40
CA GLN A 116 -5.34 11.11 16.15
C GLN A 116 -4.29 10.97 17.26
N LYS A 117 -3.38 11.95 17.39
CA LYS A 117 -2.27 11.88 18.36
C LYS A 117 -2.75 11.77 19.81
N ASP A 118 -3.92 12.36 20.12
CA ASP A 118 -4.49 12.45 21.46
C ASP A 118 -5.54 11.34 21.69
N ARG A 119 -5.68 10.38 20.77
CA ARG A 119 -6.61 9.27 20.92
C ARG A 119 -6.17 8.38 22.08
N GLU A 120 -7.07 8.17 23.02
CA GLU A 120 -6.82 7.22 24.10
C GLU A 120 -7.07 5.79 23.62
N ILE A 121 -6.03 4.95 23.69
CA ILE A 121 -6.16 3.52 23.48
C ILE A 121 -6.64 2.89 24.79
N GLN A 122 -7.70 2.10 24.71
CA GLN A 122 -8.20 1.35 25.86
C GLN A 122 -7.20 0.27 26.27
N THR A 123 -7.04 0.07 27.58
CA THR A 123 -6.03 -0.84 28.14
C THR A 123 -6.15 -2.28 27.63
N ASN A 124 -7.37 -2.74 27.32
CA ASN A 124 -7.60 -4.05 26.73
C ASN A 124 -6.98 -4.23 25.32
N ALA A 125 -6.77 -3.14 24.58
CA ALA A 125 -6.08 -3.18 23.30
C ALA A 125 -4.55 -3.31 23.46
N PHE A 126 -3.99 -2.98 24.62
CA PHE A 126 -2.55 -3.20 24.88
C PHE A 126 -2.21 -4.69 24.89
N ASP A 127 -3.07 -5.51 25.49
CA ASP A 127 -2.93 -6.97 25.43
C ASP A 127 -3.01 -7.49 24.00
N MET A 128 -3.79 -6.84 23.13
CA MET A 128 -3.83 -7.24 21.71
C MET A 128 -2.58 -6.81 20.96
N MET A 129 -1.89 -5.76 21.40
CA MET A 129 -0.77 -5.14 20.69
C MET A 129 0.60 -5.63 21.16
N ALA A 130 0.76 -5.95 22.44
CA ALA A 130 2.04 -6.21 23.07
C ALA A 130 2.00 -7.37 24.06
N LYS A 131 3.18 -7.84 24.47
CA LYS A 131 3.34 -8.90 25.47
C LYS A 131 4.64 -8.69 26.27
N GLY A 132 4.71 -9.30 27.45
CA GLY A 132 5.92 -9.28 28.27
C GLY A 132 6.32 -7.85 28.67
N GLU A 133 7.61 -7.53 28.51
CA GLU A 133 8.18 -6.23 28.90
C GLU A 133 7.59 -5.06 28.09
N GLU A 134 7.30 -5.26 26.81
CA GLU A 134 6.68 -4.23 25.96
C GLU A 134 5.29 -3.84 26.48
N LEU A 135 4.49 -4.82 26.91
CA LEU A 135 3.17 -4.57 27.48
C LEU A 135 3.26 -3.75 28.78
N ASN A 136 4.17 -4.14 29.68
CA ASN A 136 4.38 -3.41 30.93
C ASN A 136 4.82 -1.97 30.65
N PHE A 137 5.75 -1.79 29.70
CA PHE A 137 6.20 -0.48 29.27
C PHE A 137 5.05 0.40 28.75
N LEU A 138 4.16 -0.15 27.92
CA LEU A 138 3.02 0.60 27.36
C LEU A 138 1.96 0.95 28.42
N ILE A 139 1.76 0.09 29.41
CA ILE A 139 0.88 0.39 30.54
C ILE A 139 1.43 1.59 31.35
N GLU A 140 2.75 1.61 31.59
CA GLU A 140 3.42 2.70 32.30
C GLU A 140 3.54 3.98 31.45
N ASN A 141 3.62 3.85 30.13
CA ASN A 141 3.85 4.92 29.16
C ASN A 141 2.72 5.00 28.12
N SER A 142 1.48 5.07 28.58
CA SER A 142 0.28 5.03 27.73
C SER A 142 0.24 6.07 26.60
N LYS A 143 0.97 7.19 26.76
CA LYS A 143 1.14 8.22 25.72
C LYS A 143 1.85 7.72 24.47
N MET A 144 2.72 6.71 24.61
CA MET A 144 3.43 6.09 23.48
C MET A 144 2.59 5.00 22.78
N ALA A 145 1.41 4.69 23.30
CA ALA A 145 0.62 3.58 22.78
C ALA A 145 0.09 3.83 21.37
N ILE A 146 -0.33 5.07 21.05
CA ILE A 146 -0.77 5.43 19.70
C ILE A 146 0.38 5.33 18.71
N GLU A 147 1.55 5.87 19.05
CA GLU A 147 2.75 5.77 18.21
C GLU A 147 3.15 4.30 17.97
N THR A 148 3.12 3.48 19.02
CA THR A 148 3.44 2.05 18.92
C THR A 148 2.41 1.32 18.06
N TRP A 149 1.13 1.65 18.22
CA TRP A 149 0.03 1.08 17.45
C TRP A 149 0.18 1.38 15.96
N THR A 150 0.29 2.65 15.60
CA THR A 150 0.40 3.09 14.21
C THR A 150 1.68 2.53 13.58
N ALA A 151 2.78 2.46 14.32
CA ALA A 151 4.03 1.86 13.84
C ALA A 151 3.87 0.37 13.52
N LYS A 152 3.23 -0.40 14.41
CA LYS A 152 2.98 -1.83 14.18
C LYS A 152 2.02 -2.08 13.01
N GLU A 153 0.95 -1.29 12.89
CA GLU A 153 0.04 -1.39 11.74
C GLU A 153 0.74 -1.02 10.42
N ALA A 154 1.61 -0.01 10.43
CA ALA A 154 2.43 0.34 9.28
C ALA A 154 3.34 -0.83 8.87
N VAL A 155 3.98 -1.50 9.84
CA VAL A 155 4.78 -2.72 9.58
C VAL A 155 3.93 -3.83 8.98
N GLN A 156 2.77 -4.15 9.55
CA GLN A 156 1.86 -5.18 9.01
C GLN A 156 1.43 -4.90 7.56
N LYS A 157 1.20 -3.62 7.23
CA LYS A 157 0.87 -3.17 5.88
C LYS A 157 2.08 -3.29 4.93
N ALA A 158 3.28 -2.92 5.38
CA ALA A 158 4.51 -3.05 4.60
C ALA A 158 4.87 -4.51 4.32
N GLU A 159 4.60 -5.40 5.27
CA GLU A 159 4.75 -6.86 5.13
C GLU A 159 3.66 -7.49 4.23
N LYS A 160 2.58 -6.77 3.94
CA LYS A 160 1.40 -7.26 3.20
C LYS A 160 0.71 -8.47 3.83
N LEU A 161 0.91 -8.71 5.12
CA LEU A 161 0.30 -9.81 5.88
C LEU A 161 -0.94 -9.38 6.66
N GLY A 162 -1.10 -8.08 6.90
CA GLY A 162 -2.17 -7.57 7.77
C GLY A 162 -2.13 -8.27 9.14
N MET A 163 -3.28 -8.68 9.65
CA MET A 163 -3.39 -9.36 10.95
C MET A 163 -2.83 -10.79 10.99
N HIS A 164 -2.38 -11.36 9.86
CA HIS A 164 -1.63 -12.62 9.89
C HIS A 164 -0.25 -12.45 10.54
N LEU A 165 0.30 -11.23 10.50
CA LEU A 165 1.43 -10.86 11.34
C LEU A 165 0.89 -10.37 12.68
N ASN A 166 1.02 -11.20 13.71
CA ASN A 166 0.55 -10.87 15.04
C ASN A 166 1.32 -9.66 15.59
N PRO A 167 0.64 -8.54 15.97
CA PRO A 167 1.32 -7.34 16.44
C PRO A 167 2.16 -7.57 17.70
N ARG A 168 1.81 -8.58 18.53
CA ARG A 168 2.57 -8.96 19.73
C ARG A 168 3.93 -9.59 19.42
N ASP A 169 4.16 -9.98 18.16
CA ASP A 169 5.40 -10.60 17.69
C ASP A 169 6.27 -9.60 16.90
N ILE A 170 5.79 -8.36 16.70
CA ILE A 170 6.53 -7.31 16.01
C ILE A 170 7.46 -6.60 16.99
N ASN A 171 8.77 -6.76 16.77
CA ASN A 171 9.80 -5.93 17.39
C ASN A 171 10.13 -4.77 16.44
N LEU A 172 9.70 -3.55 16.79
CA LEU A 172 9.86 -2.37 15.91
C LEU A 172 11.33 -2.04 15.56
N THR A 173 12.29 -2.49 16.36
CA THR A 173 13.73 -2.25 16.10
C THR A 173 14.28 -3.05 14.91
N GLU A 174 13.53 -4.05 14.43
CA GLU A 174 13.90 -4.89 13.29
C GLU A 174 13.35 -4.37 11.95
N TYR A 175 12.57 -3.29 11.96
CA TYR A 175 11.89 -2.75 10.79
C TYR A 175 12.32 -1.31 10.51
N ASN A 176 12.34 -0.91 9.24
CA ASN A 176 12.40 0.51 8.92
C ASN A 176 11.00 1.08 9.13
N VAL A 177 10.85 1.85 10.20
CA VAL A 177 9.60 2.52 10.56
C VAL A 177 9.93 3.89 11.14
N GLU A 178 9.22 4.90 10.64
CA GLU A 178 9.31 6.27 11.15
C GLU A 178 7.92 6.75 11.54
N SER A 179 7.84 7.39 12.70
CA SER A 179 6.61 7.98 13.24
C SER A 179 6.81 9.49 13.42
N PHE A 180 5.82 10.27 13.02
CA PHE A 180 5.85 11.73 13.16
C PHE A 180 4.43 12.28 13.33
N ILE A 181 4.34 13.52 13.83
CA ILE A 181 3.07 14.21 14.00
C ILE A 181 2.89 15.21 12.86
N HIS A 182 1.77 15.10 12.15
CA HIS A 182 1.36 16.05 11.12
C HIS A 182 -0.05 16.55 11.40
N ASP A 183 -0.19 17.84 11.72
CA ASP A 183 -1.47 18.50 12.02
C ASP A 183 -2.37 17.75 13.01
N GLY A 184 -1.76 17.21 14.08
CA GLY A 184 -2.49 16.48 15.12
C GLY A 184 -2.74 15.00 14.83
N LEU A 185 -2.31 14.49 13.68
CA LEU A 185 -2.29 13.06 13.38
C LEU A 185 -0.92 12.48 13.73
N MET A 186 -0.90 11.39 14.50
CA MET A 186 0.26 10.50 14.57
C MET A 186 0.26 9.65 13.31
N VAL A 187 1.29 9.80 12.48
CA VAL A 187 1.46 9.05 11.24
C VAL A 187 2.69 8.18 11.38
N SER A 188 2.56 6.91 11.03
CA SER A 188 3.68 5.98 10.95
C SER A 188 3.79 5.40 9.56
N VAL A 189 5.02 5.33 9.06
CA VAL A 189 5.33 4.75 7.77
C VAL A 189 6.42 3.69 7.95
N SER A 190 6.20 2.51 7.39
CA SER A 190 7.18 1.44 7.35
C SER A 190 7.47 1.02 5.92
N TRP A 191 8.71 0.63 5.65
CA TRP A 191 9.10 0.14 4.33
C TRP A 191 10.17 -0.94 4.38
N ARG A 192 10.21 -1.73 3.30
CA ARG A 192 11.20 -2.79 3.10
C ARG A 192 11.40 -3.08 1.62
N LYS A 193 12.44 -3.85 1.29
CA LYS A 193 12.60 -4.40 -0.05
C LYS A 193 11.38 -5.24 -0.42
N ALA A 194 10.87 -5.01 -1.62
CA ALA A 194 9.71 -5.74 -2.14
C ALA A 194 10.02 -7.24 -2.27
N GLY A 195 9.06 -8.06 -1.84
CA GLY A 195 9.02 -9.48 -2.21
C GLY A 195 8.39 -9.68 -3.59
N THR A 196 8.11 -10.93 -3.93
CA THR A 196 7.37 -11.29 -5.16
C THR A 196 5.88 -10.99 -5.00
N ASN A 197 5.31 -10.20 -5.92
CA ASN A 197 3.86 -10.07 -6.05
C ASN A 197 3.27 -11.39 -6.64
N PRO A 198 1.95 -11.63 -6.49
CA PRO A 198 1.29 -12.74 -7.16
C PRO A 198 1.52 -12.67 -8.67
N LYS A 199 1.94 -13.80 -9.28
CA LYS A 199 2.11 -13.89 -10.73
C LYS A 199 0.78 -13.98 -11.46
N THR A 200 0.71 -13.36 -12.63
CA THR A 200 -0.39 -13.53 -13.59
C THR A 200 0.03 -14.47 -14.73
N ALA A 201 -0.95 -14.99 -15.48
CA ALA A 201 -0.67 -15.78 -16.68
C ALA A 201 0.05 -14.96 -17.78
N GLU A 202 -0.13 -13.64 -17.80
CA GLU A 202 0.60 -12.74 -18.70
C GLU A 202 2.07 -12.61 -18.29
N ASP A 203 2.36 -12.53 -16.99
CA ASP A 203 3.74 -12.56 -16.49
C ASP A 203 4.47 -13.84 -16.90
N ASP A 204 3.80 -14.99 -16.82
CA ASP A 204 4.38 -16.27 -17.25
C ASP A 204 4.64 -16.30 -18.77
N LEU A 205 3.76 -15.70 -19.57
CA LEU A 205 3.96 -15.54 -21.02
C LEU A 205 5.12 -14.59 -21.33
N LEU A 206 5.25 -13.48 -20.60
CA LEU A 206 6.34 -12.52 -20.75
C LEU A 206 7.69 -13.16 -20.37
N ASP A 207 7.75 -13.89 -19.26
CA ASP A 207 8.94 -14.63 -18.83
C ASP A 207 9.34 -15.67 -19.89
N ALA A 208 8.38 -16.46 -20.39
CA ALA A 208 8.63 -17.45 -21.44
C ALA A 208 9.10 -16.81 -22.75
N THR A 209 8.53 -15.65 -23.11
CA THR A 209 8.91 -14.90 -24.31
C THR A 209 10.31 -14.31 -24.16
N ALA A 210 10.64 -13.71 -23.01
CA ALA A 210 11.96 -13.18 -22.72
C ALA A 210 13.03 -14.27 -22.73
N GLU A 211 12.71 -15.45 -22.19
CA GLU A 211 13.61 -16.61 -22.24
C GLU A 211 13.81 -17.12 -23.67
N ALA A 212 12.73 -17.21 -24.46
CA ALA A 212 12.81 -17.59 -25.87
C ALA A 212 13.64 -16.59 -26.70
N MET A 213 13.56 -15.29 -26.40
CA MET A 213 14.39 -14.24 -27.00
C MET A 213 15.87 -14.37 -26.62
N LYS A 214 16.18 -14.74 -25.37
CA LYS A 214 17.58 -14.96 -24.93
C LYS A 214 18.19 -16.20 -25.57
N GLN A 215 17.40 -17.27 -25.72
CA GLN A 215 17.87 -18.52 -26.31
C GLN A 215 17.95 -18.48 -27.84
N ASN A 216 17.19 -17.59 -28.49
CA ASN A 216 17.21 -17.42 -29.94
C ASN A 216 17.35 -15.94 -30.33
N PRO A 217 18.55 -15.48 -30.73
CA PRO A 217 18.77 -14.10 -31.18
C PRO A 217 17.95 -13.67 -32.40
N ASP A 218 17.45 -14.63 -33.19
CA ASP A 218 16.59 -14.41 -34.37
C ASP A 218 15.08 -14.53 -34.03
N PHE A 219 14.72 -14.43 -32.75
CA PHE A 219 13.33 -14.54 -32.31
C PHE A 219 12.44 -13.47 -32.94
N SER A 220 11.43 -13.90 -33.69
CA SER A 220 10.42 -13.03 -34.30
C SER A 220 9.04 -13.28 -33.69
N VAL A 221 8.44 -12.24 -33.13
CA VAL A 221 7.03 -12.26 -32.71
C VAL A 221 6.19 -11.86 -33.91
N GLY A 222 5.64 -12.86 -34.61
CA GLY A 222 4.78 -12.65 -35.76
C GLY A 222 3.52 -13.50 -35.66
N CYS A 223 2.35 -12.86 -35.78
CA CYS A 223 1.11 -13.59 -36.01
C CYS A 223 1.25 -14.28 -37.38
N LYS A 224 1.52 -15.60 -37.40
CA LYS A 224 1.49 -16.39 -38.64
C LYS A 224 0.04 -16.48 -39.09
N THR A 225 -0.44 -15.44 -39.78
CA THR A 225 -1.68 -15.52 -40.55
C THR A 225 -1.39 -16.47 -41.70
N VAL A 226 -1.65 -17.76 -41.51
CA VAL A 226 -1.70 -18.71 -42.61
C VAL A 226 -2.96 -18.36 -43.41
N ARG A 227 -2.82 -17.49 -44.41
CA ARG A 227 -3.83 -17.40 -45.46
C ARG A 227 -3.77 -18.72 -46.23
N ASN A 228 -4.59 -19.69 -45.83
CA ASN A 228 -4.96 -20.79 -46.71
C ASN A 228 -5.79 -20.19 -47.85
N ASN A 229 -5.10 -19.73 -48.90
CA ASN A 229 -5.70 -19.56 -50.21
C ASN A 229 -5.22 -20.73 -51.08
N LEU A 230 -6.22 -21.49 -51.55
CA LEU A 230 -6.23 -22.60 -52.51
C LEU A 230 -5.95 -24.00 -51.95
#